data_AF-A0A7X5N519-F1
#
_entry.id   AF-A0A7X5N519-F1
#
_cell.length_a   1.000
_cell.length_b   1.000
_cell.length_c   1.000
_cell.angle_alpha   90.00
_cell.angle_beta   90.00
_cell.angle_gamma   90.00
#
_symmetry.space_group_name_H-M   'P 1'
#
loop_
_entity.id
_entity.type
_entity.pdbx_description
1 polymer ?
#
loop_
_entity_poly.entity_id
_entity_poly.type
_entity_poly.pdbx_seq_one_letter_code
_entity_poly.pdbx_strand_id
1 'polypeptide(L)'
;LELLLIEEKSDQLVHQLREGRLDAALLALPLQDEQLHAEFLFEEPFVLAVPEGHPLSRHDSMTLDDLSEQRLLLLEDGHCLREQALDVCH
;
A
#
# COMPACT_ATOMS: atom_id res chain seq x y z
N LEU A 1 -18.06 19.22 13.23
CA LEU A 1 -16.74 18.58 13.13
C LEU A 1 -16.10 19.09 11.85
N GLU A 2 -14.85 19.50 11.89
CA GLU A 2 -14.08 19.90 10.71
C GLU A 2 -12.95 18.87 10.54
N LEU A 3 -12.73 18.39 9.32
CA LEU A 3 -11.69 17.41 9.02
C LEU A 3 -10.59 18.10 8.22
N LEU A 4 -9.35 17.99 8.72
CA LEU A 4 -8.16 18.37 7.98
C LEU A 4 -7.51 17.10 7.43
N LEU A 5 -7.33 17.05 6.10
CA LEU A 5 -6.70 15.92 5.42
C LEU A 5 -5.27 16.28 5.05
N ILE A 6 -4.34 15.39 5.38
CA ILE A 6 -2.92 15.49 5.05
C ILE A 6 -2.51 14.15 4.41
N GLU A 7 -1.83 14.23 3.28
CA GLU A 7 -1.27 13.08 2.57
C GLU A 7 0.25 13.18 2.60
N GLU A 8 0.89 12.20 3.23
CA GLU A 8 2.35 12.09 3.36
C GLU A 8 2.76 10.61 3.42
N LYS A 9 4.06 10.35 3.38
CA LYS A 9 4.61 8.99 3.57
C LYS A 9 4.33 8.46 4.97
N SER A 10 4.23 7.13 5.09
CA SER A 10 3.87 6.45 6.35
C SER A 10 4.77 6.84 7.52
N ASP A 11 6.09 6.96 7.30
CA ASP A 11 7.07 7.36 8.31
C ASP A 11 6.83 8.79 8.83
N GLN A 12 6.49 9.71 7.93
CA GLN A 12 6.16 11.09 8.28
C GLN A 12 4.84 11.20 9.03
N LEU A 13 3.81 10.43 8.63
CA LEU A 13 2.54 10.39 9.33
C LEU A 13 2.70 9.85 10.76
N VAL A 14 3.49 8.78 10.94
CA VAL A 14 3.82 8.22 12.27
C VAL A 14 4.57 9.24 13.12
N HIS A 15 5.53 9.96 12.54
CA HIS A 15 6.26 11.01 13.25
C HIS A 15 5.33 12.15 13.70
N GLN A 16 4.41 12.60 12.85
CA GLN A 16 3.45 13.65 13.19
C GLN A 16 2.43 13.21 14.24
N LEU A 17 1.99 11.94 14.23
CA LEU A 17 1.17 11.36 15.29
C LEU A 17 1.88 11.41 16.65
N ARG A 18 3.16 11.00 16.70
CA ARG A 18 3.97 11.02 17.93
C ARG A 18 4.15 12.43 18.51
N GLU A 19 4.22 13.44 17.65
CA GLU A 19 4.33 14.84 18.06
C GLU A 19 2.99 15.50 18.40
N GLY A 20 1.88 14.78 18.24
CA GLY A 20 0.53 15.33 18.46
C GLY A 20 0.11 16.37 17.41
N ARG A 21 0.77 16.36 16.24
CA ARG A 21 0.39 17.20 15.08
C ARG A 21 -0.78 16.59 14.29
N LEU A 22 -0.97 15.28 14.39
CA LEU A 22 -2.11 14.54 13.88
C LEU A 22 -2.84 13.84 15.02
N ASP A 23 -4.17 13.73 14.90
CA ASP A 23 -5.00 12.99 15.85
C ASP A 23 -5.08 11.49 15.51
N ALA A 24 -5.05 11.16 14.21
CA ALA A 24 -5.13 9.80 13.68
C ALA A 24 -4.47 9.73 12.28
N ALA A 25 -4.06 8.52 11.86
CA ALA A 25 -3.59 8.25 10.51
C ALA A 25 -4.17 6.93 10.00
N LEU A 26 -4.42 6.86 8.69
CA LEU A 26 -4.75 5.62 7.99
C LEU A 26 -3.47 5.07 7.38
N LEU A 27 -3.07 3.88 7.83
CA LEU A 27 -1.78 3.28 7.50
C LEU A 27 -1.95 1.79 7.21
N ALA A 28 -1.07 1.23 6.38
CA ALA A 28 -0.97 -0.21 6.19
C ALA A 28 -0.36 -0.88 7.44
N LEU A 29 -0.84 -2.08 7.76
CA LEU A 29 -0.33 -2.91 8.84
C LEU A 29 0.65 -3.97 8.30
N PRO A 30 1.60 -4.47 9.11
CA PRO A 30 1.81 -4.18 10.53
C PRO A 30 2.56 -2.86 10.79
N LEU A 31 2.14 -2.11 11.81
CA LEU A 31 2.86 -0.94 12.29
C LEU A 31 3.85 -1.34 13.39
N GLN A 32 5.14 -1.08 13.18
CA GLN A 32 6.21 -1.39 14.13
C GLN A 32 6.39 -0.26 15.15
N ASP A 33 5.35 0.05 15.92
CA ASP A 33 5.38 1.09 16.94
C ASP A 33 4.54 0.73 18.17
N GLU A 34 5.19 0.40 19.28
CA GLU A 34 4.52 0.03 20.54
C GLU A 34 3.86 1.22 21.25
N GLN A 35 4.20 2.47 20.87
CA GLN A 35 3.62 3.67 21.48
C GLN A 35 2.28 4.07 20.87
N LEU A 36 1.94 3.49 19.72
CA LEU A 36 0.71 3.79 18.99
C LEU A 36 -0.28 2.64 19.11
N HIS A 37 -1.54 2.99 19.35
CA HIS A 37 -2.63 2.04 19.20
C HIS A 37 -2.95 1.89 17.71
N ALA A 38 -2.98 0.65 17.23
CA ALA A 38 -3.40 0.31 15.89
C ALA A 38 -4.69 -0.51 15.93
N GLU A 39 -5.68 -0.11 15.14
CA GLU A 39 -6.93 -0.82 14.96
C GLU A 39 -7.05 -1.26 13.50
N PHE A 40 -7.31 -2.55 13.28
CA PHE A 40 -7.56 -3.08 11.95
C PHE A 40 -8.93 -2.61 11.44
N LEU A 41 -8.96 -2.03 10.24
CA LEU A 41 -10.20 -1.56 9.62
C LEU A 41 -10.71 -2.55 8.57
N PHE A 42 -9.88 -2.91 7.60
CA PHE A 42 -10.22 -3.81 6.50
C PHE A 42 -8.96 -4.27 5.75
N GLU A 43 -9.13 -5.25 4.87
CA GLU A 43 -8.15 -5.65 3.84
C GLU A 43 -8.55 -5.04 2.49
N GLU A 44 -7.57 -4.51 1.77
CA GLU A 44 -7.76 -3.98 0.40
C GLU A 44 -7.10 -4.93 -0.61
N PRO A 45 -7.85 -5.45 -1.61
CA PRO A 45 -7.28 -6.37 -2.59
C PRO A 45 -6.42 -5.62 -3.61
N PHE A 46 -5.27 -6.20 -3.96
CA PHE A 46 -4.50 -5.76 -5.12
C PHE A 46 -5.23 -6.07 -6.42
N VAL A 47 -5.16 -5.14 -7.36
CA VAL A 47 -5.66 -5.31 -8.73
C VAL A 47 -4.54 -5.03 -9.72
N LEU A 48 -4.51 -5.77 -10.84
CA LEU A 48 -3.57 -5.55 -11.91
C LEU A 48 -4.15 -4.56 -12.93
N ALA A 49 -3.44 -3.47 -13.18
CA ALA A 49 -3.74 -2.57 -14.29
C ALA A 49 -2.85 -2.91 -15.50
N VAL A 50 -3.47 -3.16 -16.66
CA VAL A 50 -2.77 -3.40 -17.93
C VAL A 50 -3.40 -2.57 -19.05
N PRO A 51 -2.64 -2.24 -20.12
CA PRO A 51 -3.21 -1.62 -21.31
C PRO A 51 -4.33 -2.46 -21.93
N GLU A 52 -5.29 -1.80 -22.57
CA GLU A 52 -6.35 -2.46 -23.32
C GLU A 52 -5.74 -3.36 -24.42
N GLY A 53 -6.08 -4.65 -24.40
CA GLY A 53 -5.54 -5.65 -25.33
C GLY A 53 -4.28 -6.38 -24.87
N HIS A 54 -3.72 -6.05 -23.71
CA HIS A 54 -2.63 -6.85 -23.12
C HIS A 54 -3.09 -8.30 -22.91
N PRO A 55 -2.27 -9.34 -23.16
CA PRO A 55 -2.70 -10.74 -23.00
C PRO A 55 -3.34 -11.05 -21.64
N LEU A 56 -2.78 -10.47 -20.56
CA LEU A 56 -3.30 -10.62 -19.20
C LEU A 56 -4.68 -9.98 -18.96
N SER A 57 -5.14 -9.07 -19.82
CA SER A 57 -6.49 -8.47 -19.70
C SER A 57 -7.62 -9.48 -19.92
N ARG A 58 -7.31 -10.69 -20.43
CA ARG A 58 -8.28 -11.76 -20.68
C ARG A 58 -8.44 -12.72 -19.51
N HIS A 59 -7.66 -12.54 -18.44
CA HIS A 59 -7.69 -13.38 -17.26
C HIS A 59 -8.55 -12.73 -16.18
N ASP A 60 -9.57 -13.43 -15.69
CA ASP A 60 -10.42 -12.96 -14.59
C ASP A 60 -9.72 -13.06 -13.22
N SER A 61 -8.69 -13.90 -13.13
CA SER A 61 -7.85 -14.07 -11.95
C SER A 61 -6.44 -14.45 -12.39
N MET A 62 -5.44 -14.02 -11.62
CA MET A 62 -4.04 -14.33 -11.87
C MET A 62 -3.36 -14.75 -10.56
N THR A 63 -2.36 -15.59 -10.72
CA THR A 63 -1.34 -15.87 -9.73
C THR A 63 -0.14 -14.97 -9.97
N LEU A 64 0.82 -15.01 -9.06
CA LEU A 64 2.00 -14.16 -9.13
C LEU A 64 3.04 -14.70 -10.07
N ASP A 65 3.07 -16.02 -10.23
CA ASP A 65 3.86 -16.71 -11.24
C ASP A 65 3.48 -16.22 -12.65
N ASP A 66 2.23 -15.82 -12.88
CA ASP A 66 1.76 -15.24 -14.16
C ASP A 66 2.39 -13.86 -14.44
N LEU A 67 2.89 -13.17 -13.41
CA LEU A 67 3.56 -11.86 -13.49
C LEU A 67 5.09 -11.97 -13.57
N SER A 68 5.66 -13.14 -13.27
CA SER A 68 7.13 -13.35 -13.20
C SER A 68 7.87 -12.98 -14.50
N GLU A 69 7.24 -13.20 -15.66
CA GLU A 69 7.81 -12.87 -16.98
C GLU A 69 7.45 -11.45 -17.47
N GLN A 70 6.71 -10.66 -16.68
CA GLN A 70 6.24 -9.34 -17.07
C GLN A 70 7.16 -8.22 -16.58
N ARG A 71 7.18 -7.11 -17.30
CA ARG A 71 7.82 -5.87 -16.84
C ARG A 71 6.84 -5.08 -16.00
N LEU A 72 7.04 -5.05 -14.69
CA LEU A 72 6.19 -4.33 -13.75
C LEU A 72 6.63 -2.87 -13.60
N LEU A 73 5.65 -1.98 -13.58
CA LEU A 73 5.82 -0.60 -13.15
C LEU A 73 5.42 -0.52 -11.68
N LEU A 74 6.38 -0.23 -10.82
CA LEU A 74 6.19 -0.12 -9.37
C LEU A 74 6.36 1.33 -8.94
N LEU A 75 5.74 1.70 -7.83
CA LEU A 75 5.95 3.00 -7.18
C LEU A 75 7.42 3.18 -6.76
N GLU A 76 7.79 4.41 -6.41
CA GLU A 76 9.12 4.73 -5.89
C GLU A 76 9.39 4.08 -4.51
N ASP A 77 10.64 4.10 -4.05
CA ASP A 77 11.02 3.54 -2.75
C ASP A 77 10.38 4.31 -1.58
N GLY A 78 10.02 3.58 -0.51
CA GLY A 78 9.37 4.12 0.69
C GLY A 78 7.83 4.12 0.65
N HIS A 79 7.22 3.52 -0.37
CA HIS A 79 5.79 3.22 -0.40
C HIS A 79 5.54 1.77 -0.01
N CYS A 80 4.71 1.54 1.02
CA CYS A 80 4.34 0.19 1.47
C CYS A 80 3.77 -0.66 0.33
N LEU A 81 3.07 -0.06 -0.63
CA LEU A 81 2.52 -0.74 -1.80
C LEU A 81 3.60 -1.38 -2.69
N ARG A 82 4.77 -0.75 -2.81
CA ARG A 82 5.90 -1.29 -3.58
C ARG A 82 6.46 -2.53 -2.90
N GLU A 83 6.71 -2.44 -1.59
CA GLU A 83 7.23 -3.56 -0.80
C GLU A 83 6.27 -4.75 -0.84
N GLN A 84 4.98 -4.48 -0.64
CA GLN A 84 3.93 -5.51 -0.76
C GLN A 84 3.83 -6.10 -2.17
N ALA A 85 4.03 -5.32 -3.23
CA ALA A 85 4.06 -5.85 -4.58
C ALA A 85 5.31 -6.71 -4.85
N LEU A 86 6.45 -6.38 -4.23
CA LEU A 86 7.71 -7.09 -4.38
C LEU A 86 7.80 -8.37 -3.55
N ASP A 87 7.28 -8.38 -2.31
CA ASP A 87 7.21 -9.57 -1.44
C ASP A 87 6.44 -10.72 -2.09
N VAL A 88 5.64 -10.36 -3.07
CA VAL A 88 4.69 -11.20 -3.74
C VAL A 88 5.24 -11.67 -5.12
N CYS A 89 6.41 -11.17 -5.55
CA CYS A 89 7.14 -11.65 -6.72
C CYS A 89 8.32 -12.56 -6.29
N HIS A 90 8.34 -13.83 -6.70
CA HIS A 90 9.43 -14.78 -6.45
C HIS A 90 10.08 -15.26 -7.75
#